data_AF-A0A2R5EC00-F1
#
_entry.id   AF-A0A2R5EC00-F1
#
_cell.length_a   1.000
_cell.length_b   1.000
_cell.length_c   1.000
_cell.angle_alpha   90.00
_cell.angle_beta   90.00
_cell.angle_gamma   90.00
#
_symmetry.space_group_name_H-M   'P 1'
#
loop_
_entity.id
_entity.type
_entity.pdbx_description
1 polymer ?
#
loop_
_entity_poly.entity_id
_entity_poly.type
_entity_poly.pdbx_seq_one_letter_code
_entity_poly.pdbx_strand_id
1 'polypeptide(L)'
;MITSTIWRHGGVVAQARDLTYELVAGPGVLQLHVRDHGQPADVSQASAQLVLQGKGAPQQVVLAPVGPGLLEARGSFVLAPGSKVVAQVRGKTQSSSLRFVLP
;
A
#
# COMPACT_ATOMS: atom_id res chain seq x y z
N MET A 1 -4.93 -27.77 -5.80
CA MET A 1 -4.20 -26.68 -6.48
C MET A 1 -4.27 -25.47 -5.59
N ILE A 2 -3.18 -25.14 -4.90
CA ILE A 2 -3.09 -23.93 -4.06
C ILE A 2 -2.58 -22.83 -4.99
N THR A 3 -3.48 -21.94 -5.41
CA THR A 3 -3.10 -20.73 -6.14
C THR A 3 -2.41 -19.82 -5.13
N SER A 4 -1.13 -20.04 -4.87
CA SER A 4 -0.30 -19.10 -4.13
C SER A 4 -0.20 -17.84 -4.98
N THR A 5 -1.06 -16.86 -4.70
CA THR A 5 -0.95 -15.52 -5.29
C THR A 5 0.26 -14.84 -4.67
N ILE A 6 1.45 -15.22 -5.12
CA ILE A 6 2.64 -14.39 -5.02
C ILE A 6 2.35 -13.15 -5.87
N TRP A 7 1.91 -12.09 -5.20
CA TRP A 7 1.68 -10.80 -5.82
C TRP A 7 3.00 -10.26 -6.37
N ARG A 8 2.91 -9.40 -7.39
CA ARG A 8 4.01 -9.17 -8.35
C ARG A 8 5.30 -8.65 -7.72
N HIS A 9 5.20 -8.02 -6.55
CA HIS A 9 6.31 -7.39 -5.85
C HIS A 9 6.57 -8.02 -4.47
N GLY A 10 5.91 -9.14 -4.16
CA GLY A 10 6.01 -9.81 -2.86
C GLY A 10 5.27 -9.10 -1.73
N GLY A 11 4.33 -8.21 -2.07
CA GLY A 11 3.55 -7.46 -1.09
C GLY A 11 2.25 -8.15 -0.63
N VAL A 12 1.54 -7.47 0.27
CA VAL A 12 0.19 -7.86 0.72
C VAL A 12 -0.83 -7.10 -0.11
N VAL A 13 -1.85 -7.80 -0.60
CA VAL A 13 -2.85 -7.19 -1.49
C VAL A 13 -4.21 -7.03 -0.85
N ALA A 14 -4.83 -5.91 -1.19
CA ALA A 14 -6.23 -5.63 -0.94
C ALA A 14 -6.87 -5.08 -2.23
N GLN A 15 -8.18 -5.22 -2.35
CA GLN A 15 -8.94 -4.68 -3.47
C GLN A 15 -9.99 -3.73 -2.93
N ALA A 16 -10.22 -2.62 -3.64
CA ALA A 16 -11.35 -1.74 -3.39
C ALA A 16 -11.82 -1.16 -4.71
N ARG A 17 -13.14 -1.21 -4.93
CA ARG A 17 -13.76 -0.88 -6.21
C ARG A 17 -13.14 -1.76 -7.31
N ASP A 18 -12.78 -1.18 -8.45
CA ASP A 18 -12.15 -1.86 -9.58
C ASP A 18 -10.61 -1.87 -9.51
N LEU A 19 -10.04 -1.41 -8.38
CA LEU A 19 -8.60 -1.25 -8.19
C LEU A 19 -8.02 -2.32 -7.27
N THR A 20 -6.85 -2.82 -7.64
CA THR A 20 -6.00 -3.69 -6.83
C THR A 20 -4.86 -2.87 -6.23
N TYR A 21 -4.61 -3.09 -4.94
CA TYR A 21 -3.59 -2.40 -4.17
C TYR A 21 -2.62 -3.40 -3.56
N GLU A 22 -1.34 -3.28 -3.85
CA GLU A 22 -0.28 -4.11 -3.27
C GLU A 22 0.64 -3.25 -2.40
N LEU A 23 0.63 -3.51 -1.09
CA LEU A 23 1.51 -2.88 -0.12
C LEU A 23 2.79 -3.72 0.02
N VAL A 24 3.93 -3.13 -0.32
CA VAL A 24 5.25 -3.72 -0.13
C VAL A 24 5.96 -2.94 0.98
N ALA A 25 6.33 -3.65 2.04
CA ALA A 25 7.09 -3.09 3.15
C ALA A 25 8.52 -3.62 3.11
N GLY A 26 9.46 -2.74 2.74
CA GLY A 26 10.89 -3.06 2.70
C GLY A 26 11.68 -2.28 3.77
N PRO A 27 12.97 -2.61 3.95
CA PRO A 27 13.85 -1.83 4.81
C PRO A 27 13.98 -0.41 4.26
N GLY A 28 13.53 0.59 5.02
CA GLY A 28 13.68 1.99 4.64
C GLY A 28 12.66 2.51 3.62
N VAL A 29 11.77 1.67 3.11
CA VAL A 29 10.84 2.04 2.02
C VAL A 29 9.46 1.37 2.19
N LEU A 30 8.42 2.15 1.98
CA LEU A 30 7.04 1.67 1.86
C LEU A 30 6.51 2.02 0.48
N GLN A 31 5.96 1.03 -0.21
CA GLN A 31 5.42 1.18 -1.56
C GLN A 31 3.98 0.67 -1.60
N LEU A 32 3.11 1.43 -2.26
CA LEU A 32 1.76 1.00 -2.59
C LEU A 32 1.61 1.02 -4.10
N HIS A 33 1.56 -0.18 -4.69
CA HIS A 33 1.27 -0.33 -6.11
C HIS A 33 -0.23 -0.34 -6.32
N VAL A 34 -0.72 0.48 -7.25
CA VAL A 34 -2.13 0.60 -7.60
C VAL A 34 -2.32 0.16 -9.04
N ARG A 35 -3.24 -0.78 -9.25
CA ARG A 35 -3.55 -1.32 -10.58
C ARG A 35 -5.04 -1.31 -10.87
N ASP A 36 -5.36 -1.02 -12.11
CA ASP A 36 -6.70 -1.10 -12.70
C ASP A 36 -6.70 -2.22 -13.72
N HIS A 37 -7.48 -3.29 -13.48
CA HIS A 37 -7.54 -4.48 -14.34
C HIS A 37 -6.16 -5.01 -14.79
N GLY A 38 -5.18 -5.00 -13.88
CA GLY A 38 -3.84 -5.48 -14.14
C GLY A 38 -2.88 -4.48 -14.81
N GLN A 39 -3.30 -3.27 -15.13
CA GLN A 39 -2.45 -2.18 -15.62
C GLN A 39 -2.13 -1.17 -14.50
N PRO A 40 -0.97 -0.47 -14.51
CA PRO A 40 -0.70 0.59 -13.55
C PRO A 40 -1.76 1.70 -13.65
N ALA A 41 -2.38 2.05 -12.51
CA ALA A 41 -3.36 3.13 -12.46
C ALA A 41 -2.67 4.51 -12.53
N ASP A 42 -3.38 5.53 -13.02
CA ASP A 42 -2.90 6.92 -12.90
C ASP A 42 -3.02 7.38 -11.44
N VAL A 43 -1.85 7.56 -10.80
CA VAL A 43 -1.72 8.02 -9.40
C VAL A 43 -1.01 9.38 -9.32
N SER A 44 -0.83 10.07 -10.44
CA SER A 44 -0.09 11.35 -10.51
C SER A 44 -0.65 12.46 -9.62
N GLN A 45 -1.94 12.37 -9.27
CA GLN A 45 -2.65 13.29 -8.38
C GLN A 45 -3.18 12.58 -7.12
N ALA A 46 -2.66 11.38 -6.84
CA ALA A 46 -3.06 10.60 -5.68
C ALA A 46 -2.06 10.74 -4.53
N SER A 47 -2.53 10.44 -3.33
CA SER A 47 -1.71 10.26 -2.13
C SER A 47 -2.29 9.12 -1.29
N ALA A 48 -1.47 8.49 -0.47
CA ALA A 48 -1.93 7.50 0.50
C ALA A 48 -1.38 7.82 1.88
N GLN A 49 -2.28 8.00 2.84
CA GLN A 49 -1.90 8.09 4.25
C GLN A 49 -1.99 6.70 4.86
N LEU A 50 -0.85 6.17 5.29
CA LEU A 50 -0.76 4.92 6.04
C LEU A 50 -0.77 5.20 7.54
N VAL A 51 -1.53 4.41 8.28
CA VAL A 51 -1.42 4.29 9.72
C VAL A 51 -0.86 2.90 10.02
N LEU A 52 0.38 2.86 10.46
CA LEU A 52 1.10 1.64 10.83
C LEU A 52 0.78 1.31 12.29
N GLN A 53 0.21 0.13 12.52
CA GLN A 53 -0.20 -0.38 13.82
C GLN A 53 0.55 -1.68 14.10
N GLY A 54 1.75 -1.55 14.65
CA GLY A 54 2.61 -2.66 15.04
C GLY A 54 2.73 -2.78 16.56
N LYS A 55 3.93 -3.18 17.02
CA LYS A 55 4.30 -3.12 18.44
C LYS A 55 4.78 -1.70 18.77
N GLY A 56 4.00 -0.96 19.54
CA GLY A 56 4.31 0.42 19.96
C GLY A 56 3.23 1.41 19.55
N ALA A 57 3.58 2.70 19.58
CA ALA A 57 2.66 3.77 19.18
C ALA A 57 2.39 3.72 17.66
N PRO A 58 1.16 4.04 17.21
CA PRO A 58 0.87 4.14 15.79
C PRO A 58 1.73 5.18 15.08
N GLN A 59 2.24 4.85 13.89
CA GLN A 59 3.01 5.77 13.06
C GLN A 59 2.20 6.16 11.82
N GLN A 60 2.15 7.45 11.50
CA GLN A 60 1.55 7.95 10.27
C GLN A 60 2.61 8.19 9.20
N VAL A 61 2.36 7.73 7.98
CA VAL A 61 3.26 7.89 6.84
C VAL A 61 2.45 8.32 5.63
N VAL A 62 2.90 9.32 4.90
CA VAL A 62 2.26 9.75 3.65
C VAL A 62 3.11 9.26 2.48
N LEU A 63 2.51 8.45 1.61
CA LEU A 63 3.11 8.03 0.34
C LEU A 63 2.78 9.06 -0.74
N ALA A 64 3.79 9.41 -1.53
CA ALA A 64 3.70 10.32 -2.67
C ALA A 64 3.92 9.56 -3.98
N PRO A 65 3.36 10.03 -5.12
CA PRO A 65 3.58 9.40 -6.40
C PRO A 65 5.04 9.53 -6.83
N VAL A 66 5.64 8.40 -7.21
CA VAL A 66 7.02 8.33 -7.74
C VAL A 66 7.07 7.70 -9.14
N GLY A 67 5.93 7.23 -9.65
CA GLY A 67 5.81 6.68 -11.00
C GLY A 67 4.39 6.18 -11.28
N PRO A 68 4.15 5.64 -12.49
CA PRO A 68 2.86 5.08 -12.88
C PRO A 68 2.42 3.97 -11.92
N GLY A 69 1.22 4.11 -11.34
CA GLY A 69 0.67 3.15 -10.39
C GLY A 69 1.50 2.94 -9.13
N LEU A 70 2.41 3.85 -8.75
CA LEU A 70 3.28 3.68 -7.59
C LEU A 70 3.29 4.91 -6.68
N LEU A 71 2.91 4.70 -5.43
CA LEU A 71 3.09 5.63 -4.33
C LEU A 71 4.19 5.11 -3.40
N GLU A 72 5.11 5.96 -2.96
CA GLU A 72 6.25 5.58 -2.13
C GLU A 72 6.51 6.59 -1.00
N ALA A 73 7.03 6.10 0.12
CA ALA A 73 7.72 6.90 1.13
C ALA A 73 9.01 6.19 1.55
N ARG A 74 10.03 6.98 1.85
CA ARG A 74 11.30 6.51 2.41
C ARG A 74 11.48 7.01 3.83
N GLY A 75 12.08 6.19 4.68
CA GLY A 75 12.33 6.55 6.08
C GLY A 75 12.38 5.32 6.99
N SER A 76 12.39 5.56 8.29
CA SER A 76 12.38 4.50 9.30
C SER A 76 10.95 4.14 9.68
N PHE A 77 10.59 2.88 9.50
CA PHE A 77 9.26 2.36 9.78
C PHE A 77 9.37 1.23 10.80
N VAL A 78 8.63 1.33 11.91
CA VAL A 78 8.58 0.28 12.93
C VAL A 78 7.48 -0.71 12.54
N LEU A 79 7.89 -1.79 11.88
CA LEU A 79 7.00 -2.86 11.42
C LEU A 79 7.54 -4.21 11.87
N ALA A 80 6.63 -5.10 12.25
CA ALA A 80 6.90 -6.49 12.62
C ALA A 80 5.84 -7.40 11.97
N PRO A 81 6.11 -8.71 11.86
CA PRO A 81 5.09 -9.69 11.45
C PRO A 81 3.78 -9.50 12.22
N GLY A 82 2.65 -9.49 11.49
CA GLY A 82 1.32 -9.23 12.03
C GLY A 82 0.97 -7.75 12.24
N SER A 83 1.85 -6.81 11.88
CA SER A 83 1.52 -5.37 11.92
C SER A 83 0.35 -5.08 10.99
N LYS A 84 -0.62 -4.32 11.49
CA LYS A 84 -1.77 -3.87 10.71
C LYS A 84 -1.43 -2.54 10.07
N VAL A 85 -1.79 -2.36 8.81
CA VAL A 85 -1.64 -1.08 8.12
C VAL A 85 -3.00 -0.68 7.59
N VAL A 86 -3.45 0.52 7.98
CA VAL A 86 -4.64 1.13 7.39
C VAL A 86 -4.18 2.15 6.37
N ALA A 87 -4.62 2.01 5.12
CA ALA A 87 -4.31 2.95 4.06
C ALA A 87 -5.55 3.76 3.68
N GLN A 88 -5.45 5.07 3.81
CA GLN A 88 -6.42 6.03 3.27
C GLN A 88 -5.86 6.56 1.96
N VAL A 89 -6.33 5.99 0.85
CA VAL A 89 -5.90 6.40 -0.49
C VAL A 89 -6.86 7.46 -1.00
N ARG A 90 -6.32 8.61 -1.41
CA ARG A 90 -7.07 9.70 -2.04
C ARG A 90 -6.57 9.85 -3.46
N GLY A 91 -7.41 9.54 -4.43
CA GLY A 91 -7.18 9.82 -5.85
C GLY A 91 -7.94 11.08 -6.30
N LYS A 92 -7.88 11.38 -7.59
CA LYS A 92 -8.50 12.57 -8.19
C LYS A 92 -10.02 12.66 -7.98
N THR A 93 -10.73 11.54 -8.10
CA THR A 93 -12.20 11.49 -8.09
C THR A 93 -12.77 10.57 -7.01
N GLN A 94 -11.92 9.84 -6.30
CA GLN A 94 -12.32 8.75 -5.43
C GLN A 94 -11.35 8.59 -4.27
N SER A 95 -11.87 8.10 -3.14
CA SER A 95 -11.08 7.72 -1.98
C SER A 95 -11.38 6.28 -1.59
N SER A 96 -10.38 5.56 -1.10
CA SER A 96 -10.49 4.17 -0.64
C SER A 96 -9.84 4.00 0.72
N SER A 97 -10.45 3.16 1.57
CA SER A 97 -9.90 2.75 2.85
C SER A 97 -9.58 1.26 2.81
N LEU A 98 -8.32 0.92 3.01
CA LEU A 98 -7.82 -0.45 2.90
C LEU A 98 -7.16 -0.87 4.21
N ARG A 99 -7.19 -2.17 4.49
CA ARG A 99 -6.53 -2.77 5.64
C ARG A 99 -5.62 -3.89 5.17
N PHE A 100 -4.37 -3.86 5.62
CA PHE A 100 -3.37 -4.87 5.35
C PHE A 100 -2.87 -5.46 6.67
N VAL A 101 -2.48 -6.73 6.63
CA VAL A 101 -1.75 -7.39 7.72
C VAL A 101 -0.46 -7.91 7.13
N LEU A 102 0.67 -7.39 7.61
CA LEU A 102 1.98 -7.81 7.12
C LEU A 102 2.30 -9.23 7.60
N PRO A 103 2.87 -10.10 6.74
CA PRO A 103 3.20 -11.47 7.09
C PRO A 103 4.32 -11.55 8.13
#